data_AF-A0A349H358-F1
#
_entry.id   AF-A0A349H358-F1
#
_cell.length_a   1.000
_cell.length_b   1.000
_cell.length_c   1.000
_cell.angle_alpha   90.00
_cell.angle_beta   90.00
_cell.angle_gamma   90.00
#
_symmetry.space_group_name_H-M   'P 1'
#
loop_
_entity.id
_entity.type
_entity.pdbx_description
1 polymer ?
#
loop_
_entity_poly.entity_id
_entity_poly.type
_entity_poly.pdbx_seq_one_letter_code
_entity_poly.pdbx_strand_id
1 'polypeptide(L)'
;MSPASHSGGMAQVLRVAIPLIMASSGHALRLFADRVMLAWYSPTAIAAAMPAGLACFCLMCFFLGTAGYASTFVAQYAGAGERKRIGLSIWQGVYIALAGGVVVGLCAPAARF
;
A
#
# COMPACT_ATOMS: atom_id res chain seq x y z
N MET A 1 -36.96 20.53 1.39
CA MET A 1 -36.56 19.19 0.91
C MET A 1 -35.40 18.73 1.78
N SER A 2 -35.59 17.65 2.53
CA SER A 2 -35.01 17.38 3.86
C SER A 2 -33.48 17.24 3.93
N PRO A 3 -32.84 17.61 5.06
CA PRO A 3 -31.43 17.34 5.31
C PRO A 3 -31.26 15.83 5.55
N ALA A 4 -30.53 15.15 4.65
CA ALA A 4 -30.19 13.75 4.84
C ALA A 4 -29.22 13.62 6.03
N SER A 5 -29.68 13.01 7.12
CA SER A 5 -28.81 12.56 8.20
C SER A 5 -27.91 11.46 7.66
N HIS A 6 -26.69 11.81 7.26
CA HIS A 6 -25.64 10.82 7.01
C HIS A 6 -25.27 10.20 8.36
N SER A 7 -25.92 9.09 8.69
CA SER A 7 -25.61 8.28 9.86
C SER A 7 -24.23 7.63 9.68
N GLY A 8 -23.16 8.40 9.88
CA GLY A 8 -21.80 7.90 10.09
C GLY A 8 -21.70 7.19 11.43
N GLY A 9 -22.51 6.15 11.62
CA GLY A 9 -22.55 5.37 12.84
C GLY A 9 -21.32 4.48 12.99
N MET A 10 -20.95 4.18 14.23
CA MET A 10 -19.82 3.30 14.58
C MET A 10 -19.83 1.98 13.78
N ALA A 11 -21.01 1.42 13.50
CA ALA A 11 -21.16 0.20 12.71
C ALA A 11 -20.68 0.34 11.25
N GLN A 12 -20.89 1.49 10.62
CA GLN A 12 -20.46 1.74 9.24
C GLN A 12 -18.96 1.98 9.17
N VAL A 13 -18.39 2.67 10.16
CA VAL A 13 -16.94 2.81 10.32
C VAL A 13 -16.30 1.44 10.52
N LEU A 14 -16.83 0.62 11.42
CA LEU A 14 -16.30 -0.71 11.72
C LEU A 14 -16.35 -1.65 10.50
N ARG A 15 -17.40 -1.55 9.67
CA ARG A 15 -17.53 -2.32 8.42
C ARG A 15 -16.42 -2.02 7.40
N VAL A 16 -15.89 -0.79 7.38
CA VAL A 16 -14.75 -0.40 6.53
C VAL A 16 -13.42 -0.67 7.25
N ALA A 17 -13.36 -0.48 8.56
CA ALA A 17 -12.14 -0.66 9.35
C ALA A 17 -11.73 -2.12 9.50
N ILE A 18 -12.68 -3.06 9.68
CA ILE A 18 -12.38 -4.50 9.80
C ILE A 18 -11.48 -5.02 8.67
N PRO A 19 -11.81 -4.85 7.38
CA PRO A 19 -10.96 -5.36 6.31
C PRO A 19 -9.59 -4.65 6.26
N LEU A 20 -9.53 -3.35 6.59
CA LEU A 20 -8.25 -2.62 6.70
C LEU A 20 -7.37 -3.16 7.83
N ILE A 21 -7.95 -3.43 9.00
CA ILE A 21 -7.26 -4.02 10.15
C ILE A 21 -6.74 -5.41 9.78
N MET A 22 -7.58 -6.25 9.17
CA MET A 22 -7.18 -7.59 8.71
C MET A 22 -6.02 -7.53 7.70
N ALA A 23 -6.06 -6.59 6.76
CA ALA A 23 -4.98 -6.39 5.80
C ALA A 23 -3.66 -5.96 6.48
N SER A 24 -3.74 -5.01 7.42
CA SER A 24 -2.58 -4.55 8.20
C SER A 24 -1.99 -5.67 9.08
N SER A 25 -2.85 -6.42 9.77
CA SER A 25 -2.45 -7.59 10.56
C SER A 25 -1.81 -8.68 9.70
N GLY A 26 -2.36 -8.93 8.51
CA GLY A 26 -1.78 -9.87 7.55
C GLY A 26 -0.41 -9.45 7.06
N HIS A 27 -0.19 -8.14 6.86
CA HIS A 27 1.12 -7.59 6.52
C HIS A 27 2.13 -7.79 7.65
N ALA A 28 1.75 -7.48 8.90
CA ALA A 28 2.59 -7.68 10.08
C ALA A 28 2.95 -9.16 10.27
N LEU A 29 1.99 -10.08 10.11
CA LEU A 29 2.22 -11.52 10.20
C LEU A 29 3.19 -12.01 9.12
N ARG A 30 3.05 -11.52 7.89
CA ARG A 30 3.94 -11.85 6.77
C ARG A 30 5.38 -11.42 7.06
N LEU A 31 5.57 -10.22 7.60
CA LEU A 31 6.89 -9.72 7.99
C LEU A 31 7.47 -10.54 9.15
N PHE A 32 6.66 -10.90 10.14
CA PHE A 32 7.10 -11.74 11.25
C PHE A 32 7.58 -13.11 10.77
N ALA A 33 6.79 -13.78 9.92
CA ALA A 33 7.15 -15.08 9.36
C ALA A 33 8.47 -15.02 8.57
N ASP A 34 8.66 -13.98 7.74
CA ASP A 34 9.92 -13.72 7.04
C ASP A 34 11.11 -13.60 8.02
N ARG A 35 10.94 -12.87 9.12
CA ARG A 35 12.00 -12.72 10.14
C ARG A 35 12.33 -14.03 10.85
N VAL A 36 11.34 -14.86 11.16
CA VAL A 36 11.56 -16.19 11.74
C VAL A 36 12.34 -17.08 10.78
N MET A 37 11.97 -17.09 9.49
CA MET A 37 12.69 -17.86 8.47
C MET A 37 14.15 -17.40 8.32
N LEU A 38 14.39 -16.08 8.27
CA LEU A 38 15.74 -15.52 8.18
C LEU A 38 16.59 -15.80 9.43
N ALA A 39 15.97 -15.77 10.61
CA ALA A 39 16.65 -16.09 11.87
C ALA A 39 17.19 -17.52 11.87
N TRP A 40 16.42 -18.48 11.33
CA TRP A 40 16.82 -19.87 11.23
C TRP A 40 17.82 -20.12 10.09
N TYR A 41 17.78 -19.31 9.04
CA TYR A 41 18.67 -19.45 7.89
C TYR A 41 20.11 -18.98 8.20
N SER A 42 20.28 -17.75 8.69
CA SER A 42 21.62 -17.23 9.03
C SER A 42 21.56 -15.97 9.89
N PRO A 43 22.43 -15.84 10.92
CA PRO A 43 22.63 -14.61 11.67
C PRO A 43 23.01 -13.41 10.78
N THR A 44 23.72 -13.64 9.68
CA THR A 44 24.11 -12.56 8.74
C THR A 44 22.91 -12.08 7.92
N ALA A 45 22.01 -12.98 7.54
CA ALA A 45 20.83 -12.65 6.74
C ALA A 45 19.80 -11.83 7.55
N ILE A 46 19.58 -12.18 8.83
CA ILE A 46 18.69 -11.41 9.69
C ILE A 46 19.25 -10.01 10.00
N ALA A 47 20.57 -9.87 10.17
CA ALA A 47 21.23 -8.58 10.38
C ALA A 47 21.12 -7.66 9.16
N ALA A 48 21.23 -8.22 7.95
CA ALA A 48 21.09 -7.47 6.68
C ALA A 48 19.63 -7.09 6.35
N ALA A 49 18.65 -7.88 6.80
CA ALA A 49 17.26 -7.73 6.39
C ALA A 49 16.58 -6.45 6.94
N MET A 50 17.04 -5.90 8.07
CA MET A 50 16.50 -4.63 8.59
C MET A 50 16.91 -3.41 7.73
N PRO A 51 18.21 -3.15 7.50
CA PRO A 51 18.62 -2.06 6.62
C PRO A 51 18.14 -2.25 5.18
N ALA A 52 18.12 -3.48 4.66
CA ALA A 52 17.55 -3.76 3.34
C ALA A 52 16.04 -3.44 3.27
N GLY A 53 15.28 -3.81 4.31
CA GLY A 53 13.85 -3.49 4.40
C GLY A 53 13.58 -1.99 4.44
N LEU A 54 14.38 -1.24 5.20
CA LEU A 54 14.26 0.21 5.29
C LEU A 54 14.61 0.89 3.96
N ALA A 55 15.68 0.47 3.28
CA ALA A 55 16.05 1.00 1.97
C ALA A 55 14.95 0.76 0.93
N CYS A 56 14.40 -0.46 0.91
CA CYS A 56 13.27 -0.82 0.06
C CYS A 56 12.04 0.05 0.36
N PHE A 57 11.72 0.26 1.65
CA PHE A 57 10.62 1.12 2.07
C PHE A 57 10.81 2.58 1.65
N CYS A 58 12.01 3.15 1.82
CA CYS A 58 12.32 4.51 1.37
C CYS A 58 12.09 4.70 -0.13
N LEU A 59 12.52 3.75 -0.95
CA LEU A 59 12.27 3.78 -2.40
C LEU A 59 10.78 3.64 -2.71
N MET A 60 10.08 2.73 -2.04
CA MET A 60 8.64 2.53 -2.22
C MET A 60 7.81 3.76 -1.81
N CYS A 61 8.19 4.51 -0.77
CA CYS A 61 7.45 5.66 -0.27
C CYS A 61 7.12 6.70 -1.36
N PHE A 62 8.07 6.96 -2.27
CA PHE A 62 7.85 7.88 -3.38
C PHE A 62 6.68 7.42 -4.26
N PHE A 63 6.74 6.19 -4.75
CA PHE A 63 5.71 5.62 -5.62
C PHE A 63 4.39 5.40 -4.90
N LEU A 64 4.44 4.95 -3.64
CA LEU A 64 3.26 4.71 -2.82
C LEU A 64 2.50 6.01 -2.56
N GLY A 65 3.21 7.10 -2.25
CA GLY A 65 2.62 8.42 -2.08
C GLY A 65 2.00 8.93 -3.37
N THR A 66 2.72 8.87 -4.50
CA THR A 66 2.20 9.35 -5.79
C THR A 66 1.01 8.53 -6.27
N ALA A 67 1.06 7.19 -6.19
CA ALA A 67 -0.06 6.33 -6.56
C ALA A 67 -1.26 6.54 -5.61
N GLY A 68 -1.01 6.84 -4.34
CA GLY A 68 -2.05 7.15 -3.34
C GLY A 68 -2.95 8.33 -3.73
N TYR A 69 -2.43 9.33 -4.46
CA TYR A 69 -3.22 10.46 -4.95
C TYR A 69 -4.35 10.06 -5.91
N ALA A 70 -4.26 8.88 -6.55
CA ALA A 70 -5.35 8.36 -7.37
C ALA A 70 -6.64 8.24 -6.55
N SER A 71 -6.56 7.88 -5.25
CA SER A 71 -7.72 7.81 -4.36
C SER A 71 -8.39 9.17 -4.15
N THR A 72 -7.60 10.25 -4.04
CA THR A 72 -8.10 11.63 -3.93
C THR A 72 -8.84 12.04 -5.20
N PHE A 73 -8.25 11.79 -6.38
CA PHE A 73 -8.92 12.07 -7.66
C PHE A 73 -10.18 11.25 -7.87
N VAL A 74 -10.17 9.97 -7.48
CA VAL A 74 -11.35 9.09 -7.53
C VAL A 74 -12.46 9.64 -6.64
N ALA A 75 -12.15 10.05 -5.41
CA ALA A 75 -13.13 10.65 -4.50
C ALA A 75 -13.73 11.95 -5.07
N GLN A 76 -12.89 12.80 -5.65
CA GLN A 76 -13.33 14.05 -6.27
C GLN A 76 -14.21 13.82 -7.50
N TYR A 77 -13.81 12.94 -8.42
CA TYR A 77 -14.59 12.63 -9.62
C TYR A 77 -15.89 11.88 -9.29
N ALA A 78 -15.89 11.04 -8.25
CA ALA A 78 -17.11 10.43 -7.75
C ALA A 78 -18.08 11.48 -7.19
N GLY A 79 -17.58 12.48 -6.45
CA GLY A 79 -18.39 13.59 -5.93
C GLY A 79 -18.92 14.53 -7.02
N ALA A 80 -18.17 14.73 -8.10
CA ALA A 80 -18.55 15.60 -9.23
C ALA A 80 -19.45 14.91 -10.28
N GLY A 81 -19.78 13.61 -10.12
CA GLY A 81 -20.58 12.84 -11.09
C GLY A 81 -19.83 12.41 -12.35
N GLU A 82 -18.54 12.73 -12.47
CA GLU A 82 -17.68 12.49 -13.63
C GLU A 82 -17.11 11.05 -13.67
N ARG A 83 -18.00 10.05 -13.67
CA ARG A 83 -17.60 8.63 -13.56
C ARG A 83 -16.66 8.14 -14.66
N LYS A 84 -16.70 8.76 -15.85
CA LYS A 84 -15.81 8.42 -16.96
C LYS A 84 -14.33 8.68 -16.65
N ARG A 85 -14.03 9.67 -15.79
CA ARG A 85 -12.65 10.06 -15.43
C ARG A 85 -12.07 9.21 -14.29
N ILE A 86 -12.93 8.55 -13.51
CA ILE A 86 -12.52 7.66 -12.41
C ILE A 86 -11.62 6.53 -12.93
N GLY A 87 -12.04 5.86 -14.01
CA GLY A 87 -11.25 4.77 -14.60
C GLY A 87 -9.86 5.23 -15.08
N LEU A 88 -9.78 6.43 -15.64
CA LEU A 88 -8.52 7.01 -16.11
C LEU A 88 -7.54 7.23 -14.94
N SER A 89 -8.03 7.81 -13.83
CA SER A 89 -7.20 8.02 -12.62
C SER A 89 -6.72 6.72 -11.98
N ILE A 90 -7.57 5.69 -11.95
CA ILE A 90 -7.17 4.36 -11.45
C ILE A 90 -6.04 3.80 -12.30
N TRP A 91 -6.14 3.88 -13.63
CA TRP A 91 -5.10 3.40 -14.54
C TRP A 91 -3.78 4.16 -14.36
N GLN A 92 -3.81 5.48 -14.17
CA GLN A 92 -2.60 6.25 -13.86
C GLN A 92 -1.93 5.77 -12.56
N GLY A 93 -2.71 5.50 -11.51
CA GLY A 93 -2.18 4.90 -10.28
C GLY A 93 -1.55 3.52 -10.52
N VAL A 94 -2.16 2.68 -11.35
CA VAL A 94 -1.63 1.36 -11.73
C VAL A 94 -0.32 1.49 -12.51
N TYR A 95 -0.22 2.41 -13.47
CA TYR A 95 1.03 2.62 -14.23
C TYR A 95 2.17 3.07 -13.33
N ILE A 96 1.91 3.98 -12.38
CA ILE A 96 2.90 4.43 -11.40
C ILE A 96 3.32 3.26 -10.48
N ALA A 97 2.36 2.45 -10.02
CA ALA A 97 2.65 1.29 -9.19
C ALA A 97 3.48 0.23 -9.93
N LEU A 98 3.18 -0.03 -11.21
CA LEU A 98 3.97 -0.94 -12.05
C LEU A 98 5.39 -0.40 -12.30
N ALA A 99 5.53 0.89 -12.61
CA ALA A 99 6.84 1.52 -12.77
C ALA A 99 7.65 1.44 -11.46
N GLY A 100 7.03 1.74 -10.32
CA GLY A 100 7.65 1.60 -9.01
C GLY A 100 8.07 0.16 -8.70
N GLY A 101 7.22 -0.82 -9.02
CA GLY A 101 7.54 -2.24 -8.86
C GLY A 101 8.74 -2.68 -9.70
N VAL A 102 8.85 -2.20 -10.94
CA VAL A 102 10.01 -2.46 -11.80
C VAL A 102 11.27 -1.82 -11.21
N VAL A 103 11.21 -0.56 -10.77
CA VAL A 103 12.36 0.14 -10.17
C VAL A 103 12.85 -0.58 -8.91
N VAL A 104 11.95 -0.92 -7.99
CA VAL A 104 12.28 -1.64 -6.76
C VAL A 104 12.81 -3.05 -7.08
N GLY A 105 12.20 -3.74 -8.04
CA GLY A 105 12.62 -5.07 -8.49
C GLY A 105 14.01 -5.08 -9.13
N LEU A 106 14.38 -4.03 -9.85
CA LEU A 106 15.73 -3.86 -10.42
C LEU A 106 16.79 -3.54 -9.37
N CYS A 107 16.40 -2.93 -8.25
CA CYS A 107 17.29 -2.69 -7.11
C CYS A 107 17.54 -3.97 -6.28
N ALA A 108 16.64 -4.97 -6.32
CA ALA A 108 16.78 -6.22 -5.58
C ALA A 108 18.02 -7.07 -5.94
N PRO A 109 18.40 -7.29 -7.23
CA PRO A 109 19.59 -8.06 -7.57
C PRO A 109 20.93 -7.38 -7.23
N ALA A 110 20.93 -6.08 -6.87
CA ALA A 110 22.15 -5.37 -6.46
C ALA A 110 22.64 -5.78 -5.06
N ALA A 111 21.82 -6.52 -4.29
CA ALA A 111 22.13 -6.97 -2.92
C ALA A 111 22.59 -8.44 -2.86
N ARG A 112 23.15 -8.99 -3.94
CA ARG A 112 23.83 -10.31 -3.90
C ARG A 112 25.07 -10.22 -3.01
N PHE A 113 24.92 -10.64 -1.76
CA PHE A 113 26.00 -11.02 -0.83
C PHE A 113 25.78 -12.47 -0.40
#